data_AF-A0A1H6SUE3-F1
#
_entry.id   AF-A0A1H6SUE3-F1
#
_cell.length_a   1.000
_cell.length_b   1.000
_cell.length_c   1.000
_cell.angle_alpha   90.00
_cell.angle_beta   90.00
_cell.angle_gamma   90.00
#
_symmetry.space_group_name_H-M   'P 1'
#
loop_
_entity.id
_entity.type
_entity.pdbx_description
1 polymer ?
#
loop_
_entity_poly.entity_id
_entity_poly.type
_entity_poly.pdbx_seq_one_letter_code
_entity_poly.pdbx_strand_id
1 'polypeptide(L)'
;MESALDLLLGRVGLPGVTALYALVLALLGAFWLARVAREARRGRRPGVAWWGVPGLLALLLARSEDLPPLFGIGASALLLAEFWPSAYRSARRRPDRVWPLVAWATALGLILLTPEGLNRTGIYTALLLGLLGAAGLLSALLFPVQQRPRREVPEPGFALRWRPATVPEWPEFSVTLTARGAELRNESSQPLSLIGWSPRSVNAWLTPRDAQGRPLNVLHAGHSVFLPLGSHEPGLRVWYTTPGAAREPRLFRADWTPAPAHRERVLH
;
A
#
# COMPACT_ATOMS: atom_id res chain seq x y z
N MET A 1 -37.12 -9.45 29.06
CA MET A 1 -36.59 -9.97 27.77
C MET A 1 -35.09 -9.88 27.88
N GLU A 2 -34.43 -10.93 28.35
CA GLU A 2 -32.96 -11.03 28.23
C GLU A 2 -32.64 -11.04 26.74
N SER A 3 -31.72 -10.18 26.32
CA SER A 3 -31.32 -10.16 24.92
C SER A 3 -30.55 -11.47 24.62
N ALA A 4 -30.68 -12.02 23.41
CA ALA A 4 -29.86 -13.18 23.00
C ALA A 4 -28.34 -12.91 23.15
N LEU A 5 -27.96 -11.63 23.19
CA LEU A 5 -26.64 -11.14 23.51
C LEU A 5 -26.25 -11.36 24.98
N ASP A 6 -27.16 -11.17 25.94
CA ASP A 6 -26.92 -11.45 27.36
C ASP A 6 -26.77 -12.95 27.63
N LEU A 7 -27.49 -13.79 26.88
CA LEU A 7 -27.41 -15.25 26.98
C LEU A 7 -26.08 -15.81 26.40
N LEU A 8 -25.56 -15.16 25.34
CA LEU A 8 -24.24 -15.47 24.79
C LEU A 8 -23.10 -14.91 25.65
N LEU A 9 -23.24 -13.69 26.19
CA LEU A 9 -22.24 -13.06 27.06
C LEU A 9 -22.21 -13.70 28.46
N GLY A 10 -23.35 -14.13 28.99
CA GLY A 10 -23.47 -14.85 30.26
C GLY A 10 -22.77 -16.21 30.25
N ARG A 11 -22.67 -16.87 29.08
CA ARG A 11 -21.87 -18.09 28.90
C ARG A 11 -20.36 -17.85 28.77
N VAL A 12 -19.95 -16.64 28.36
CA VAL A 12 -18.53 -16.28 28.19
C VAL A 12 -17.96 -15.60 29.45
N GLY A 13 -18.79 -14.97 30.28
CA GLY A 13 -18.47 -14.67 31.68
C GLY A 13 -17.17 -13.88 31.90
N LEU A 14 -16.83 -12.93 31.03
CA LEU A 14 -15.67 -12.07 31.25
C LEU A 14 -16.07 -10.92 32.21
N PRO A 15 -15.50 -10.87 33.44
CA PRO A 15 -15.85 -9.84 34.40
C PRO A 15 -15.48 -8.45 33.84
N GLY A 16 -16.27 -7.44 34.16
CA GLY A 16 -16.02 -6.05 33.75
C GLY A 16 -16.33 -5.72 32.28
N VAL A 17 -16.48 -6.71 31.39
CA VAL A 17 -16.79 -6.50 29.97
C VAL A 17 -18.28 -6.27 29.77
N THR A 18 -18.67 -5.05 29.40
CA THR A 18 -20.08 -4.74 29.08
C THR A 18 -20.44 -5.22 27.68
N ALA A 19 -21.74 -5.46 27.43
CA ALA A 19 -22.22 -5.86 26.10
C ALA A 19 -21.83 -4.85 25.00
N LEU A 20 -21.89 -3.55 25.30
CA LEU A 20 -21.46 -2.50 24.38
C LEU A 20 -19.96 -2.57 24.10
N TYR A 21 -19.13 -2.81 25.11
CA TYR A 21 -17.68 -2.94 24.92
C TYR A 21 -17.33 -4.17 24.06
N ALA A 22 -17.98 -5.31 24.35
CA ALA A 22 -17.84 -6.52 23.55
C ALA A 22 -18.27 -6.28 22.07
N LEU A 23 -19.37 -5.57 21.85
CA LEU A 23 -19.83 -5.19 20.51
C LEU A 23 -18.80 -4.32 19.78
N VAL A 24 -18.23 -3.32 20.45
CA VAL A 24 -17.18 -2.47 19.85
C VAL A 24 -15.95 -3.29 19.46
N LEU A 25 -15.48 -4.19 20.33
CA LEU A 25 -14.37 -5.09 20.00
C LEU A 25 -14.70 -6.03 18.84
N ALA A 26 -15.93 -6.55 18.79
CA ALA A 26 -16.39 -7.38 17.68
C ALA A 26 -16.42 -6.60 16.36
N LEU A 27 -16.89 -5.35 16.36
CA LEU A 27 -16.88 -4.49 15.17
C LEU A 27 -15.46 -4.15 14.71
N LEU A 28 -14.54 -3.86 15.64
CA LEU A 28 -13.13 -3.64 15.32
C LEU A 28 -12.48 -4.90 14.72
N GLY A 29 -12.75 -6.07 15.31
CA GLY A 29 -12.30 -7.36 14.79
C GLY A 29 -12.84 -7.65 13.39
N ALA A 30 -14.15 -7.42 13.19
CA ALA A 30 -14.80 -7.61 11.89
C ALA A 30 -14.25 -6.65 10.82
N PHE A 31 -14.06 -5.37 11.18
CA PHE A 31 -13.43 -4.39 10.30
C PHE A 31 -12.02 -4.83 9.90
N TRP A 32 -11.21 -5.26 10.87
CA TRP A 32 -9.85 -5.73 10.61
C TRP A 32 -9.84 -6.98 9.72
N LEU A 33 -10.71 -7.97 9.96
CA LEU A 33 -10.85 -9.15 9.11
C LEU A 33 -11.30 -8.79 7.68
N ALA A 34 -12.26 -7.86 7.54
CA ALA A 34 -12.69 -7.35 6.23
C ALA A 34 -11.53 -6.65 5.49
N ARG A 35 -10.68 -5.92 6.23
CA ARG A 35 -9.46 -5.31 5.67
C ARG A 35 -8.48 -6.37 5.18
N VAL A 36 -8.20 -7.39 5.99
CA VAL A 36 -7.36 -8.53 5.61
C VAL A 36 -7.90 -9.20 4.35
N ALA A 37 -9.20 -9.48 4.29
CA ALA A 37 -9.85 -10.07 3.12
C ALA A 37 -9.69 -9.21 1.86
N ARG A 38 -9.90 -7.89 1.96
CA ARG A 38 -9.74 -6.95 0.84
C ARG A 38 -8.29 -6.89 0.33
N GLU A 39 -7.31 -6.85 1.23
CA GLU A 39 -5.89 -6.80 0.85
C GLU A 39 -5.39 -8.15 0.33
N ALA A 40 -5.92 -9.27 0.85
CA ALA A 40 -5.65 -10.61 0.34
C ALA A 40 -6.11 -10.79 -1.11
N ARG A 41 -7.30 -10.28 -1.47
CA ARG A 41 -7.78 -10.23 -2.87
C ARG A 41 -6.85 -9.43 -3.79
N ARG A 42 -6.11 -8.46 -3.24
CA ARG A 42 -5.10 -7.67 -3.95
C ARG A 42 -3.71 -8.34 -3.97
N GLY A 43 -3.59 -9.56 -3.47
CA GLY A 43 -2.32 -10.31 -3.43
C GLY A 43 -1.34 -9.82 -2.36
N ARG A 44 -1.83 -9.12 -1.34
CA ARG A 44 -1.01 -8.68 -0.21
C ARG A 44 -1.29 -9.54 1.01
N ARG A 45 -0.26 -9.75 1.84
CA ARG A 45 -0.35 -10.47 3.11
C ARG A 45 -0.22 -9.51 4.29
N PRO A 46 -0.89 -9.79 5.41
CA PRO A 46 -0.68 -9.06 6.65
C PRO A 46 0.79 -9.23 7.11
N GLY A 47 1.45 -8.09 7.34
CA GLY A 47 2.79 -7.99 7.91
C GLY A 47 2.68 -7.41 9.31
N VAL A 48 2.85 -6.09 9.44
CA VAL A 48 2.63 -5.38 10.72
C VAL A 48 1.15 -5.38 11.11
N ALA A 49 0.23 -5.59 10.15
CA ALA A 49 -1.20 -5.75 10.43
C ALA A 49 -1.53 -6.90 11.40
N TRP A 50 -0.61 -7.87 11.60
CA TRP A 50 -0.78 -8.92 12.61
C TRP A 50 -0.83 -8.39 14.05
N TRP A 51 -0.30 -7.19 14.31
CA TRP A 51 -0.44 -6.51 15.60
C TRP A 51 -1.89 -6.16 15.94
N GLY A 52 -2.82 -6.25 14.97
CA GLY A 52 -4.24 -6.11 15.22
C GLY A 52 -4.78 -7.12 16.25
N VAL A 53 -4.27 -8.36 16.21
CA VAL A 53 -4.71 -9.43 17.12
C VAL A 53 -4.28 -9.16 18.58
N PRO A 54 -2.98 -8.96 18.90
CA PRO A 54 -2.59 -8.61 20.27
C PRO A 54 -3.17 -7.25 20.69
N GLY A 55 -3.45 -6.33 19.76
CA GLY A 55 -4.16 -5.08 20.05
C GLY A 55 -5.58 -5.30 20.58
N LEU A 56 -6.39 -6.12 19.87
CA LEU A 56 -7.74 -6.49 20.32
C LEU A 56 -7.72 -7.25 21.64
N LEU A 57 -6.75 -8.16 21.82
CA LEU A 57 -6.61 -8.92 23.06
C LEU A 57 -6.21 -8.02 24.24
N ALA A 58 -5.30 -7.06 24.03
CA ALA A 58 -4.90 -6.09 25.05
C ALA A 58 -6.08 -5.20 25.46
N LEU A 59 -6.92 -4.75 24.50
CA LEU A 59 -8.14 -4.00 24.84
C LEU A 59 -9.12 -4.86 25.65
N LEU A 60 -9.29 -6.14 25.31
CA LEU A 60 -10.14 -7.03 26.09
C LEU A 60 -9.61 -7.20 27.52
N LEU A 61 -8.32 -7.50 27.66
CA LEU A 61 -7.62 -7.66 28.94
C LEU A 61 -7.62 -6.38 29.78
N ALA A 62 -7.51 -5.21 29.15
CA ALA A 62 -7.56 -3.93 29.84
C ALA A 62 -8.82 -3.78 30.67
N ARG A 63 -9.95 -4.29 30.15
CA ARG A 63 -11.23 -4.21 30.84
C ARG A 63 -11.50 -5.40 31.75
N SER A 64 -11.09 -6.60 31.38
CA SER A 64 -11.40 -7.80 32.17
C SER A 64 -10.51 -7.99 33.39
N GLU A 65 -9.27 -7.49 33.34
CA GLU A 65 -8.31 -7.56 34.45
C GLU A 65 -8.13 -6.20 35.15
N ASP A 66 -8.93 -5.18 34.78
CA ASP A 66 -8.83 -3.80 35.27
C ASP A 66 -7.38 -3.24 35.21
N LEU A 67 -6.76 -3.37 34.04
CA LEU A 67 -5.40 -2.90 33.74
C LEU A 67 -5.45 -1.72 32.74
N PRO A 68 -5.63 -0.46 33.19
CA PRO A 68 -5.74 0.70 32.32
C PRO A 68 -4.61 0.87 31.29
N PRO A 69 -3.32 0.57 31.61
CA PRO A 69 -2.24 0.70 30.63
C PRO A 69 -2.42 -0.16 29.37
N LEU A 70 -3.08 -1.32 29.49
CA LEU A 70 -3.33 -2.20 28.35
C LEU A 70 -4.27 -1.58 27.32
N PHE A 71 -5.11 -0.61 27.73
CA PHE A 71 -5.96 0.11 26.79
C PHE A 71 -5.11 0.93 25.80
N GLY A 72 -4.16 1.72 26.32
CA GLY A 72 -3.26 2.52 25.50
C GLY A 72 -2.36 1.67 24.59
N ILE A 73 -1.86 0.54 25.11
CA ILE A 73 -1.07 -0.43 24.33
C ILE A 73 -1.94 -1.04 23.22
N GLY A 74 -3.16 -1.48 23.55
CA GLY A 74 -4.09 -2.08 22.61
C GLY A 74 -4.48 -1.12 21.49
N ALA A 75 -4.85 0.11 21.82
CA ALA A 75 -5.16 1.16 20.85
C ALA A 75 -3.95 1.48 19.96
N SER A 76 -2.76 1.61 20.55
CA SER A 76 -1.52 1.88 19.79
C SER A 76 -1.18 0.73 18.84
N ALA A 77 -1.35 -0.52 19.26
CA ALA A 77 -1.14 -1.69 18.42
C ALA A 77 -2.13 -1.76 17.26
N LEU A 78 -3.41 -1.40 17.48
CA LEU A 78 -4.41 -1.27 16.41
C LEU A 78 -4.05 -0.16 15.41
N LEU A 79 -3.62 1.00 15.90
CA LEU A 79 -3.17 2.11 15.05
C LEU A 79 -1.94 1.71 14.24
N LEU A 80 -0.98 1.02 14.86
CA LEU A 80 0.19 0.49 14.18
C LEU A 80 -0.21 -0.53 13.11
N ALA A 81 -1.16 -1.40 13.41
CA ALA A 81 -1.67 -2.39 12.46
C ALA A 81 -2.35 -1.76 11.23
N GLU A 82 -3.03 -0.62 11.39
CA GLU A 82 -3.75 0.06 10.30
C GLU A 82 -2.86 1.04 9.53
N PHE A 83 -2.08 1.88 10.21
CA PHE A 83 -1.41 3.04 9.61
C PHE A 83 0.09 2.85 9.32
N TRP A 84 0.68 1.71 9.70
CA TRP A 84 2.09 1.49 9.42
C TRP A 84 2.35 1.30 7.91
N PRO A 85 3.40 1.90 7.32
CA PRO A 85 3.68 1.81 5.88
C PRO A 85 3.85 0.37 5.36
N SER A 86 4.20 -0.57 6.25
CA SER A 86 4.37 -1.99 5.94
C SER A 86 3.34 -2.90 6.62
N ALA A 87 2.17 -2.35 6.98
CA ALA A 87 1.02 -3.08 7.51
C ALA A 87 0.66 -4.29 6.64
N TYR A 88 0.57 -4.08 5.33
CA TYR A 88 0.36 -5.12 4.33
C TYR A 88 1.50 -5.11 3.31
N ARG A 89 2.01 -6.30 2.96
CA ARG A 89 3.14 -6.45 2.02
C ARG A 89 2.72 -7.33 0.86
N SER A 90 3.22 -7.05 -0.34
CA SER A 90 3.03 -7.94 -1.48
C SER A 90 3.64 -9.32 -1.17
N ALA A 91 2.89 -10.39 -1.43
CA ALA A 91 3.38 -11.76 -1.24
C ALA A 91 3.59 -12.40 -2.61
N ARG A 92 4.79 -12.94 -2.86
CA ARG A 92 5.10 -13.63 -4.13
C ARG A 92 4.52 -15.04 -4.20
N ARG A 93 4.14 -15.60 -3.05
CA ARG A 93 3.58 -16.95 -2.92
C ARG A 93 2.31 -16.88 -2.09
N ARG A 94 1.39 -17.80 -2.41
CA ARG A 94 0.19 -18.00 -1.63
C ARG A 94 0.55 -18.31 -0.16
N PRO A 95 -0.09 -17.67 0.82
CA PRO A 95 0.04 -18.07 2.21
C PRO A 95 -0.39 -19.53 2.41
N ASP A 96 0.31 -20.26 3.27
CA ASP A 96 -0.06 -21.62 3.64
C ASP A 96 -1.41 -21.62 4.39
N ARG A 97 -2.23 -22.64 4.12
CA ARG A 97 -3.56 -22.83 4.70
C ARG A 97 -3.54 -23.74 5.93
N VAL A 98 -2.53 -24.60 6.06
CA VAL A 98 -2.52 -25.67 7.08
C VAL A 98 -2.52 -25.07 8.49
N TRP A 99 -1.55 -24.20 8.80
CA TRP A 99 -1.45 -23.60 10.12
C TRP A 99 -2.64 -22.72 10.51
N PRO A 100 -3.17 -21.84 9.62
CA PRO A 100 -4.40 -21.10 9.92
C PRO A 100 -5.61 -22.00 10.16
N LEU A 101 -5.73 -23.10 9.41
CA LEU A 101 -6.82 -24.06 9.61
C LEU A 101 -6.70 -24.75 10.97
N VAL A 102 -5.50 -25.19 11.34
CA VAL A 102 -5.24 -25.82 12.65
C VAL A 102 -5.57 -24.83 13.78
N ALA A 103 -5.13 -23.57 13.69
CA ALA A 103 -5.44 -22.56 14.70
C ALA A 103 -6.95 -22.31 14.82
N TRP A 104 -7.64 -22.16 13.69
CA TRP A 104 -9.10 -21.95 13.67
C TRP A 104 -9.87 -23.16 14.21
N ALA A 105 -9.48 -24.38 13.79
CA ALA A 105 -10.09 -25.62 14.26
C ALA A 105 -9.83 -25.86 15.75
N THR A 106 -8.65 -25.50 16.25
CA THR A 106 -8.33 -25.58 17.68
C THR A 106 -9.17 -24.61 18.49
N ALA A 107 -9.32 -23.36 18.03
CA ALA A 107 -10.21 -22.39 18.66
C ALA A 107 -11.66 -22.87 18.71
N LEU A 108 -12.16 -23.42 17.60
CA LEU A 108 -13.51 -23.97 17.52
C LEU A 108 -13.66 -25.19 18.43
N GLY A 109 -12.68 -26.10 18.44
CA GLY A 109 -12.66 -27.27 19.32
C GLY A 109 -12.68 -26.89 20.80
N LEU A 110 -11.89 -25.88 21.20
CA LEU A 110 -11.93 -25.35 22.57
C LEU A 110 -13.34 -24.88 22.95
N ILE A 111 -14.01 -24.15 22.07
CA ILE A 111 -15.36 -23.61 22.33
C ILE A 111 -16.43 -24.73 22.35
N LEU A 112 -16.34 -25.70 21.45
CA LEU A 112 -17.37 -26.73 21.29
C LEU A 112 -17.23 -27.91 22.27
N LEU A 113 -15.99 -28.24 22.67
CA LEU A 113 -15.70 -29.41 23.51
C LEU A 113 -15.70 -29.11 25.01
N THR A 114 -15.97 -27.86 25.40
CA THR A 114 -16.06 -27.46 26.82
C THR A 114 -17.50 -27.09 27.17
N PRO A 115 -18.38 -28.08 27.44
CA PRO A 115 -19.79 -27.84 27.71
C PRO A 115 -20.03 -27.06 29.01
N GLU A 116 -19.08 -27.11 29.95
CA GLU A 116 -19.09 -26.32 31.19
C GLU A 116 -18.61 -24.86 30.99
N GLY A 117 -18.23 -24.50 29.77
CA GLY A 117 -17.63 -23.22 29.43
C GLY A 117 -16.11 -23.22 29.57
N LEU A 118 -15.47 -22.19 28.98
CA LEU A 118 -14.03 -21.99 29.06
C LEU A 118 -13.69 -21.14 30.28
N ASN A 119 -12.59 -21.49 30.97
CA ASN A 119 -11.98 -20.55 31.91
C ASN A 119 -11.43 -19.32 31.15
N ARG A 120 -11.11 -18.23 31.87
CA ARG A 120 -10.66 -16.96 31.25
C ARG A 120 -9.50 -17.16 30.26
N THR A 121 -8.49 -17.92 30.66
CA THR A 121 -7.33 -18.23 29.82
C THR A 121 -7.74 -18.98 28.54
N GLY A 122 -8.67 -19.93 28.66
CA GLY A 122 -9.24 -20.65 27.52
C GLY A 122 -9.98 -19.73 26.55
N ILE A 123 -10.75 -18.77 27.06
CA ILE A 123 -11.44 -17.77 26.23
C ILE A 123 -10.44 -16.90 25.45
N TYR A 124 -9.43 -16.35 26.14
CA TYR A 124 -8.39 -15.54 25.50
C TYR A 124 -7.61 -16.34 24.46
N THR A 125 -7.31 -17.60 24.75
CA THR A 125 -6.60 -18.51 23.82
C THR A 125 -7.47 -18.82 22.60
N ALA A 126 -8.74 -19.13 22.80
CA ALA A 126 -9.69 -19.40 21.72
C ALA A 126 -9.87 -18.16 20.82
N LEU A 127 -9.96 -16.96 21.40
CA LEU A 127 -10.04 -15.70 20.64
C LEU A 127 -8.76 -15.43 19.84
N LEU A 128 -7.59 -15.59 20.46
CA LEU A 128 -6.30 -15.42 19.80
C LEU A 128 -6.16 -16.35 18.60
N LEU A 129 -6.37 -17.65 18.81
CA LEU A 129 -6.27 -18.68 17.79
C LEU A 129 -7.35 -18.51 16.71
N GLY A 130 -8.57 -18.13 17.10
CA GLY A 130 -9.69 -17.91 16.20
C GLY A 130 -9.43 -16.73 15.26
N LEU A 131 -8.94 -15.60 15.78
CA LEU A 131 -8.61 -14.42 14.97
C LEU A 131 -7.39 -14.67 14.06
N LEU A 132 -6.33 -15.29 14.58
CA LEU A 132 -5.15 -15.66 13.77
C LEU A 132 -5.53 -16.64 12.65
N GLY A 133 -6.29 -17.67 13.01
CA GLY A 133 -6.77 -18.69 12.08
C GLY A 133 -7.68 -18.10 11.01
N ALA A 134 -8.68 -17.29 11.40
CA ALA A 134 -9.59 -16.64 10.46
C ALA A 134 -8.86 -15.70 9.50
N ALA A 135 -7.98 -14.83 10.00
CA ALA A 135 -7.21 -13.91 9.16
C ALA A 135 -6.25 -14.65 8.22
N GLY A 136 -5.59 -15.71 8.69
CA GLY A 136 -4.72 -16.55 7.88
C GLY A 136 -5.49 -17.31 6.79
N LEU A 137 -6.65 -17.88 7.13
CA LEU A 137 -7.54 -18.55 6.19
C LEU A 137 -8.09 -17.57 5.16
N LEU A 138 -8.58 -16.41 5.56
CA LEU A 138 -9.02 -15.36 4.63
C LEU A 138 -7.88 -14.93 3.71
N SER A 139 -6.68 -14.74 4.27
CA SER A 139 -5.48 -14.39 3.51
C SER A 139 -5.13 -15.44 2.47
N ALA A 140 -5.27 -16.74 2.80
CA ALA A 140 -4.92 -17.84 1.91
C ALA A 140 -6.03 -18.18 0.90
N LEU A 141 -7.29 -18.15 1.30
CA LEU A 141 -8.46 -18.48 0.47
C LEU A 141 -8.71 -17.40 -0.58
N LEU A 142 -8.64 -16.13 -0.19
CA LEU A 142 -8.89 -15.00 -1.07
C LEU A 142 -7.64 -14.56 -1.85
N PHE A 143 -6.49 -15.20 -1.60
CA PHE A 143 -5.29 -14.94 -2.38
C PHE A 143 -5.51 -15.31 -3.85
N PRO A 144 -5.25 -14.41 -4.81
CA PRO A 144 -5.42 -14.71 -6.23
C PRO A 144 -4.47 -15.85 -6.64
N VAL A 145 -5.06 -16.94 -7.17
CA VAL A 145 -4.34 -18.18 -7.56
C VAL A 145 -3.45 -17.96 -8.80
N GLN A 146 -3.75 -16.94 -9.61
CA GLN A 146 -3.01 -16.59 -10.81
C GLN A 146 -2.38 -15.21 -10.67
N GLN A 147 -1.37 -15.10 -9.82
CA GLN A 147 -0.29 -14.20 -10.18
C GLN A 147 0.60 -14.99 -11.13
N ARG A 148 0.29 -14.94 -12.45
CA ARG A 148 1.38 -14.98 -13.44
C ARG A 148 2.47 -14.09 -12.85
N PRO A 149 3.76 -14.50 -12.82
CA PRO A 149 4.81 -13.60 -12.39
C PRO A 149 4.50 -12.31 -13.12
N ARG A 150 4.09 -11.28 -12.37
CA ARG A 150 3.87 -9.97 -12.93
C ARG A 150 5.25 -9.72 -13.47
N ARG A 151 5.42 -9.90 -14.78
CA ARG A 151 6.66 -9.65 -15.49
C ARG A 151 7.00 -8.30 -14.90
N GLU A 152 8.05 -8.24 -14.09
CA GLU A 152 8.54 -7.01 -13.52
C GLU A 152 9.07 -6.25 -14.74
N VAL A 153 8.17 -5.84 -15.66
CA VAL A 153 8.22 -4.52 -16.22
C VAL A 153 8.25 -3.70 -14.95
N PRO A 154 9.42 -3.15 -14.58
CA PRO A 154 9.48 -2.25 -13.45
C PRO A 154 8.38 -1.25 -13.79
N GLU A 155 7.28 -1.22 -13.04
CA GLU A 155 6.42 -0.07 -13.13
C GLU A 155 7.39 1.07 -12.87
N PRO A 156 7.53 2.01 -13.81
CA PRO A 156 8.54 3.03 -13.71
C PRO A 156 8.19 3.96 -12.54
N GLY A 157 8.51 3.49 -11.34
CA GLY A 157 7.94 4.01 -10.11
C GLY A 157 8.86 5.06 -9.52
N PHE A 158 8.32 5.79 -8.55
CA PHE A 158 9.04 6.72 -7.68
C PHE A 158 10.35 6.13 -7.11
N ALA A 159 10.45 4.81 -6.93
CA ALA A 159 11.66 4.14 -6.47
C ALA A 159 12.87 4.29 -7.42
N LEU A 160 12.64 4.44 -8.73
CA LEU A 160 13.72 4.65 -9.71
C LEU A 160 14.26 6.09 -9.66
N ARG A 161 13.46 7.07 -9.22
CA ARG A 161 13.90 8.46 -9.01
C ARG A 161 15.07 8.57 -8.05
N TRP A 162 15.08 7.75 -6.99
CA TRP A 162 16.05 7.80 -5.90
C TRP A 162 17.27 6.92 -6.12
N ARG A 163 17.33 6.22 -7.25
CA ARG A 163 18.53 5.48 -7.64
C ARG A 163 19.53 6.41 -8.34
N PRO A 164 20.84 6.14 -8.22
CA PRO A 164 21.82 6.81 -9.08
C PRO A 164 21.42 6.62 -10.54
N ALA A 165 21.24 7.72 -11.25
CA ALA A 165 20.89 7.72 -12.66
C ALA A 165 22.10 8.12 -13.50
N THR A 166 22.34 7.38 -14.57
CA THR A 166 23.44 7.67 -15.49
C THR A 166 22.98 8.71 -16.49
N VAL A 167 23.78 9.77 -16.69
CA VAL A 167 23.60 10.71 -17.79
C VAL A 167 24.39 10.14 -18.97
N PRO A 168 23.75 9.75 -20.09
CA PRO A 168 24.48 9.22 -21.24
C PRO A 168 25.38 10.32 -21.83
N GLU A 169 26.49 9.90 -22.43
CA GLU A 169 27.42 10.81 -23.12
C GLU A 169 26.75 11.50 -24.32
N TRP A 170 25.90 10.76 -25.04
CA TRP A 170 25.11 11.26 -26.16
C TRP A 170 23.63 11.31 -25.79
N PRO A 171 22.92 12.43 -26.05
CA PRO A 171 21.52 12.55 -25.70
C PRO A 171 20.66 11.65 -26.59
N GLU A 172 19.85 10.79 -25.97
CA GLU A 172 18.89 9.90 -26.67
C GLU A 172 17.55 10.61 -26.97
N PHE A 173 17.40 11.86 -26.51
CA PHE A 173 16.25 12.71 -26.78
C PHE A 173 16.67 14.05 -27.37
N SER A 174 15.80 14.61 -28.22
CA SER A 174 15.77 16.02 -28.56
C SER A 174 14.58 16.71 -27.87
N VAL A 175 14.73 18.01 -27.59
CA VAL A 175 13.67 18.83 -26.99
C VAL A 175 13.43 20.05 -27.86
N THR A 176 12.16 20.26 -28.20
CA THR A 176 11.67 21.47 -28.88
C THR A 176 10.75 22.24 -27.95
N LEU A 177 11.04 23.52 -27.71
CA LEU A 177 10.15 24.38 -26.92
C LEU A 177 8.97 24.84 -27.77
N THR A 178 7.78 24.80 -27.20
CA THR A 178 6.52 25.22 -27.82
C THR A 178 5.85 26.29 -26.97
N ALA A 179 4.83 26.96 -27.51
CA ALA A 179 4.08 27.98 -26.76
C ALA A 179 3.37 27.45 -25.49
N ARG A 180 3.13 26.13 -25.40
CA ARG A 180 2.38 25.50 -24.29
C ARG A 180 3.24 24.58 -23.41
N GLY A 181 4.49 24.36 -23.76
CA GLY A 181 5.34 23.39 -23.06
C GLY A 181 6.56 22.95 -23.88
N ALA A 182 7.03 21.72 -23.65
CA ALA A 182 8.12 21.13 -24.41
C ALA A 182 7.66 19.87 -25.16
N GLU A 183 8.15 19.69 -26.37
CA GLU A 183 8.03 18.44 -27.11
C GLU A 183 9.34 17.67 -26.97
N LEU A 184 9.26 16.46 -26.40
CA LEU A 184 10.37 15.55 -26.22
C LEU A 184 10.30 14.48 -27.30
N ARG A 185 11.33 14.34 -28.13
CA ARG A 185 11.40 13.33 -29.21
C ARG A 185 12.50 12.34 -28.95
N ASN A 186 12.21 11.05 -29.18
CA ASN A 186 13.20 9.98 -29.09
C ASN A 186 14.05 9.94 -30.36
N GLU A 187 15.34 10.28 -30.24
CA GLU A 187 16.33 10.26 -31.34
C GLU A 187 17.13 8.96 -31.38
N SER A 188 16.94 8.06 -30.41
CA SER A 188 17.60 6.75 -30.41
C SER A 188 16.98 5.80 -31.43
N SER A 189 17.75 4.78 -31.84
CA SER A 189 17.27 3.71 -32.73
C SER A 189 16.37 2.68 -32.03
N GLN A 190 16.11 2.83 -30.73
CA GLN A 190 15.39 1.86 -29.90
C GLN A 190 14.20 2.52 -29.18
N PRO A 191 13.17 1.73 -28.80
CA PRO A 191 12.11 2.25 -27.94
C PRO A 191 12.65 2.54 -26.53
N LEU A 192 12.35 3.73 -26.01
CA LEU A 192 12.72 4.14 -24.66
C LEU A 192 11.54 3.99 -23.73
N SER A 193 11.75 3.40 -22.56
CA SER A 193 10.71 3.31 -21.53
C SER A 193 10.77 4.54 -20.64
N LEU A 194 9.77 5.41 -20.74
CA LEU A 194 9.70 6.63 -19.95
C LEU A 194 9.25 6.30 -18.53
N ILE A 195 10.01 6.79 -17.54
CA ILE A 195 9.73 6.54 -16.12
C ILE A 195 8.91 7.67 -15.50
N GLY A 196 9.32 8.90 -15.78
CA GLY A 196 8.73 10.09 -15.22
C GLY A 196 9.51 11.31 -15.63
N TRP A 197 8.94 12.47 -15.40
CA TRP A 197 9.60 13.74 -15.70
C TRP A 197 9.29 14.79 -14.64
N SER A 198 10.11 15.83 -14.59
CA SER A 198 9.96 16.96 -13.68
C SER A 198 10.41 18.24 -14.38
N PRO A 199 9.67 19.36 -14.23
CA PRO A 199 10.23 20.68 -14.49
C PRO A 199 11.48 20.90 -13.63
N ARG A 200 12.38 21.80 -14.05
CA ARG A 200 13.57 22.12 -13.27
C ARG A 200 13.25 22.91 -12.00
N SER A 201 12.23 23.77 -12.05
CA SER A 201 11.86 24.66 -10.94
C SER A 201 11.15 23.93 -9.78
N VAL A 202 10.46 22.83 -10.08
CA VAL A 202 9.68 22.06 -9.12
C VAL A 202 10.20 20.64 -9.05
N ASN A 203 10.23 20.06 -7.85
CA ASN A 203 10.67 18.66 -7.66
C ASN A 203 9.51 17.66 -7.81
N ALA A 204 8.80 17.71 -8.94
CA ALA A 204 7.63 16.88 -9.21
C ALA A 204 8.01 15.49 -9.74
N TRP A 205 7.07 14.55 -9.74
CA TRP A 205 7.20 13.27 -10.45
C TRP A 205 5.98 13.08 -11.31
N LEU A 206 6.05 13.57 -12.54
CA LEU A 206 4.92 13.62 -13.46
C LEU A 206 5.00 12.44 -14.42
N THR A 207 3.85 11.82 -14.67
CA THR A 207 3.69 10.76 -15.66
C THR A 207 3.59 11.38 -17.06
N PRO A 208 4.42 10.97 -18.03
CA PRO A 208 4.24 11.37 -19.42
C PRO A 208 2.87 10.90 -19.92
N ARG A 209 2.21 11.72 -20.74
CA ARG A 209 0.89 11.42 -21.28
C ARG A 209 0.88 11.65 -22.78
N ASP A 210 0.12 10.84 -23.50
CA ASP A 210 -0.15 11.08 -24.92
C ASP A 210 -1.11 12.27 -25.12
N ALA A 211 -1.38 12.60 -26.39
CA ALA A 211 -2.30 13.67 -26.75
C ALA A 211 -3.74 13.43 -26.24
N GLN A 212 -4.10 12.19 -25.92
CA GLN A 212 -5.40 11.78 -25.37
C GLN A 212 -5.38 11.75 -23.83
N GLY A 213 -4.29 12.18 -23.19
CA GLY A 213 -4.13 12.22 -21.74
C GLY A 213 -3.87 10.87 -21.09
N ARG A 214 -3.66 9.80 -21.88
CA ARG A 214 -3.37 8.45 -21.36
C ARG A 214 -1.90 8.36 -20.98
N PRO A 215 -1.55 7.64 -19.90
CA PRO A 215 -0.17 7.42 -19.51
C PRO A 215 0.66 6.80 -20.65
N LEU A 216 1.79 7.42 -20.99
CA LEU A 216 2.72 6.95 -21.99
C LEU A 216 3.99 6.43 -21.31
N ASN A 217 4.18 5.11 -21.33
CA ASN A 217 5.32 4.45 -20.68
C ASN A 217 6.43 4.08 -21.67
N VAL A 218 6.16 4.10 -22.97
CA VAL A 218 7.13 3.76 -24.03
C VAL A 218 7.06 4.82 -25.11
N LEU A 219 8.20 5.43 -25.43
CA LEU A 219 8.36 6.32 -26.56
C LEU A 219 9.19 5.59 -27.62
N HIS A 220 8.55 5.24 -28.74
CA HIS A 220 9.23 4.57 -29.85
C HIS A 220 10.21 5.52 -30.54
N ALA A 221 11.19 4.94 -31.24
CA ALA A 221 12.17 5.67 -32.02
C ALA A 221 11.47 6.64 -33.00
N GLY A 222 11.91 7.89 -33.04
CA GLY A 222 11.38 8.95 -33.89
C GLY A 222 10.06 9.59 -33.43
N HIS A 223 9.37 9.03 -32.43
CA HIS A 223 8.13 9.60 -31.89
C HIS A 223 8.41 10.69 -30.85
N SER A 224 7.44 11.59 -30.71
CA SER A 224 7.46 12.68 -29.73
C SER A 224 6.33 12.57 -28.70
N VAL A 225 6.56 13.20 -27.55
CA VAL A 225 5.58 13.37 -26.48
C VAL A 225 5.60 14.82 -25.99
N PHE A 226 4.42 15.36 -25.74
CA PHE A 226 4.27 16.71 -25.22
C PHE A 226 4.30 16.72 -23.68
N LEU A 227 5.11 17.62 -23.12
CA LEU A 227 5.29 17.85 -21.70
C LEU A 227 4.76 19.26 -21.35
N PRO A 228 3.65 19.37 -20.62
CA PRO A 228 3.07 20.68 -20.27
C PRO A 228 3.98 21.40 -19.29
N LEU A 229 4.61 22.50 -19.73
CA LEU A 229 5.50 23.33 -18.92
C LEU A 229 4.95 24.76 -18.85
N GLY A 230 5.22 25.44 -17.73
CA GLY A 230 4.97 26.87 -17.63
C GLY A 230 5.88 27.67 -18.58
N SER A 231 5.43 28.85 -19.00
CA SER A 231 6.15 29.73 -19.92
C SER A 231 7.52 30.22 -19.42
N HIS A 232 7.79 30.10 -18.12
CA HIS A 232 9.01 30.55 -17.47
C HIS A 232 9.85 29.40 -16.88
N GLU A 233 9.57 28.15 -17.28
CA GLU A 233 10.35 27.00 -16.81
C GLU A 233 11.79 27.06 -17.34
N PRO A 234 12.82 26.91 -16.49
CA PRO A 234 14.23 27.02 -16.90
C PRO A 234 14.85 25.68 -17.33
N GLY A 235 14.03 24.65 -17.51
CA GLY A 235 14.51 23.31 -17.86
C GLY A 235 13.53 22.20 -17.52
N LEU A 236 13.90 20.99 -17.90
CA LEU A 236 13.20 19.75 -17.57
C LEU A 236 14.18 18.60 -17.33
N ARG A 237 13.69 17.59 -16.63
CA ARG A 237 14.40 16.34 -16.33
C ARG A 237 13.49 15.16 -16.67
N VAL A 238 14.00 14.18 -17.41
CA VAL A 238 13.26 12.97 -17.81
C VAL A 238 14.06 11.75 -17.41
N TRP A 239 13.42 10.86 -16.66
CA TRP A 239 13.97 9.57 -16.27
C TRP A 239 13.43 8.49 -17.20
N TYR A 240 14.30 7.61 -17.67
CA TYR A 240 13.95 6.58 -18.64
C TYR A 240 14.87 5.35 -18.54
N THR A 241 14.50 4.25 -19.19
CA THR A 241 15.37 3.06 -19.38
C THR A 241 15.38 2.60 -20.83
N THR A 242 16.41 1.86 -21.21
CA THR A 242 16.50 1.18 -22.51
C THR A 242 16.11 -0.30 -22.41
N PRO A 243 15.72 -0.97 -23.51
CA PRO A 243 15.27 -2.37 -23.49
C PRO A 243 16.30 -3.36 -22.91
N GLY A 244 17.61 -3.09 -23.12
CA GLY A 244 18.71 -3.91 -22.61
C GLY A 244 19.11 -3.61 -21.16
N ALA A 245 18.68 -2.47 -20.61
CA ALA A 245 19.13 -1.98 -19.30
C ALA A 245 17.95 -1.48 -18.44
N ALA A 246 16.89 -2.30 -18.34
CA ALA A 246 15.66 -1.94 -17.62
C ALA A 246 15.84 -1.65 -16.11
N ARG A 247 17.01 -1.95 -15.52
CA ARG A 247 17.32 -1.70 -14.11
C ARG A 247 18.24 -0.50 -13.88
N GLU A 248 18.74 0.10 -14.95
CA GLU A 248 19.68 1.22 -14.92
C GLU A 248 18.95 2.49 -15.38
N PRO A 249 18.40 3.28 -14.43
CA PRO A 249 17.72 4.51 -14.81
C PRO A 249 18.72 5.47 -15.45
N ARG A 250 18.32 6.05 -16.57
CA ARG A 250 19.02 7.13 -17.24
C ARG A 250 18.29 8.44 -17.01
N LEU A 251 19.05 9.53 -17.01
CA LEU A 251 18.53 10.86 -16.78
C LEU A 251 18.89 11.78 -17.93
N PHE A 252 17.88 12.21 -18.67
CA PHE A 252 17.99 13.27 -19.63
C PHE A 252 17.69 14.62 -18.94
N ARG A 253 18.57 15.60 -19.16
CA ARG A 253 18.43 16.96 -18.64
C ARG A 253 18.50 17.93 -19.79
N ALA A 254 17.51 18.81 -19.89
CA ALA A 254 17.53 19.93 -20.81
C ALA A 254 17.31 21.19 -19.98
N ASP A 255 18.33 22.04 -19.92
CA ASP A 255 18.30 23.32 -19.23
C ASP A 255 18.35 24.44 -20.28
N TRP A 256 17.55 25.48 -20.10
CA TRP A 256 17.56 26.65 -20.97
C TRP A 256 17.31 27.93 -20.17
N THR A 257 17.56 29.07 -20.79
CA THR A 257 17.28 30.38 -20.18
C THR A 257 15.90 30.82 -20.65
N PRO A 258 14.91 30.97 -19.75
CA PRO A 258 13.60 31.47 -20.15
C PRO A 258 13.73 32.91 -20.63
N ALA A 259 12.90 33.31 -21.59
CA ALA A 259 12.86 34.69 -22.04
C ALA A 259 12.57 35.62 -20.83
N PRO A 260 13.22 36.78 -20.72
CA PRO A 260 12.95 37.70 -19.64
C PRO A 260 11.47 38.05 -19.64
N ALA A 261 10.80 37.85 -18.51
CA ALA A 261 9.45 38.35 -18.32
C ALA A 261 9.49 39.86 -18.59
N HIS A 262 8.85 40.33 -19.65
CA HIS A 262 8.55 41.75 -19.79
C HIS A 262 7.66 42.11 -18.61
N ARG A 263 8.28 42.56 -17.51
CA ARG A 263 7.58 43.31 -16.48
C ARG A 263 7.02 44.51 -17.23
N GLU A 264 5.72 44.52 -17.47
CA GLU A 264 5.01 45.73 -17.81
C GLU A 264 5.36 46.74 -16.71
N ARG A 265 6.29 47.64 -17.02
CA ARG A 265 6.52 48.84 -16.24
C ARG A 265 5.26 49.66 -16.42
N VAL A 266 4.32 49.52 -15.50
CA VAL A 266 3.26 50.50 -15.32
C VAL A 266 3.97 51.79 -14.92
N LEU A 267 4.16 52.69 -15.90
CA LEU A 267 4.50 54.07 -15.62
C LEU A 267 3.23 54.70 -15.04
N HIS A 268 3.26 54.99 -13.74
CA HIS A 268 2.32 55.90 -13.10
C HIS A 268 2.61 57.34 -13.53
#